data_AF-A0A8T3M9G6-F1
#
_entry.id   AF-A0A8T3M9G6-F1
#
_cell.length_a   1.000
_cell.length_b   1.000
_cell.length_c   1.000
_cell.angle_alpha   90.00
_cell.angle_beta   90.00
_cell.angle_gamma   90.00
#
_symmetry.space_group_name_H-M   'P 1'
#
loop_
_entity.id
_entity.type
_entity.pdbx_description
1 polymer ?
#
loop_
_entity_poly.entity_id
_entity_poly.type
_entity_poly.pdbx_seq_one_letter_code
_entity_poly.pdbx_strand_id
1 'polypeptide(L)'
;MRDGGTAKGWMTLAGIVLVVVGLAGFVPNPLVGGANALLATDTLHNIVHLGTGLLALYIAFGLTGENQVNGTIGFGVLYVVIFLAVLVSPTLFGLFQVPASAPLHVIHVALAVVSLAVGYMARGRATSYAA
;
A
#
# COMPACT_ATOMS: atom_id res chain seq x y z
N MET A 1 25.83 -4.98 -7.22
CA MET A 1 25.04 -4.49 -6.06
C MET A 1 24.18 -3.29 -6.48
N ARG A 2 23.10 -3.51 -7.25
CA ARG A 2 22.09 -2.46 -7.56
C ARG A 2 20.65 -3.00 -7.53
N ASP A 3 20.46 -4.17 -6.92
CA ASP A 3 19.24 -4.97 -7.11
C ASP A 3 18.10 -4.58 -6.15
N GLY A 4 18.43 -3.94 -5.02
CA GLY A 4 17.44 -3.40 -4.06
C GLY A 4 16.84 -2.03 -4.44
N GLY A 5 17.35 -1.36 -5.48
CA GLY A 5 16.96 0.02 -5.78
C GLY A 5 15.49 0.18 -6.19
N THR A 6 14.96 -0.76 -6.97
CA THR A 6 13.57 -0.69 -7.47
C THR A 6 12.55 -1.02 -6.39
N ALA A 7 12.77 -2.08 -5.61
CA ALA A 7 11.93 -2.44 -4.47
C ALA A 7 11.94 -1.33 -3.41
N LYS A 8 13.12 -0.86 -3.00
CA LYS A 8 13.25 0.26 -2.07
C LYS A 8 12.54 1.51 -2.58
N GLY A 9 12.78 1.89 -3.84
CA GLY A 9 12.17 3.09 -4.43
C GLY A 9 10.64 3.02 -4.46
N TRP A 10 10.08 1.89 -4.89
CA TRP A 10 8.63 1.66 -4.89
C TRP A 10 8.05 1.72 -3.47
N MET A 11 8.62 0.96 -2.54
CA MET A 11 8.14 0.92 -1.15
C MET A 11 8.26 2.28 -0.45
N THR A 12 9.28 3.07 -0.81
CA THR A 12 9.41 4.46 -0.34
C THR A 12 8.25 5.31 -0.85
N LEU A 13 7.98 5.28 -2.17
CA LEU A 13 6.90 6.07 -2.77
C LEU A 13 5.54 5.67 -2.20
N ALA A 14 5.22 4.38 -2.21
CA ALA A 14 3.97 3.86 -1.67
C ALA A 14 3.79 4.23 -0.20
N GLY A 15 4.85 4.06 0.61
CA GLY A 15 4.85 4.40 2.03
C GLY A 15 4.61 5.89 2.29
N ILE A 16 5.31 6.78 1.58
CA ILE A 16 5.12 8.24 1.72
C ILE A 16 3.69 8.61 1.34
N VAL A 17 3.18 8.13 0.21
CA VAL A 17 1.82 8.45 -0.26
C VAL A 17 0.78 7.99 0.76
N LEU A 18 0.88 6.76 1.27
CA LEU A 18 -0.05 6.22 2.26
C LEU A 18 0.01 6.98 3.58
N VAL A 19 1.20 7.33 4.07
CA VAL A 19 1.34 8.15 5.28
C VAL A 19 0.73 9.53 5.07
N VAL A 20 1.04 10.20 3.96
CA VAL A 20 0.50 11.54 3.66
C VAL A 20 -1.03 11.50 3.53
N VAL A 21 -1.58 10.53 2.82
CA VAL A 21 -3.04 10.34 2.68
C VAL A 21 -3.69 10.02 4.02
N GLY A 22 -3.08 9.13 4.81
CA GLY A 22 -3.54 8.80 6.15
C GLY A 22 -3.58 10.01 7.08
N LEU A 23 -2.54 10.84 7.08
CA LEU A 23 -2.49 12.09 7.86
C LEU A 23 -3.49 13.13 7.35
N ALA A 24 -3.55 13.34 6.02
CA ALA A 24 -4.44 14.30 5.40
C ALA A 24 -5.91 14.00 5.68
N GLY A 25 -6.29 12.72 5.78
CA GLY A 25 -7.66 12.32 6.09
C GLY A 25 -8.17 12.75 7.47
N PHE A 26 -7.30 13.17 8.39
CA PHE A 26 -7.70 13.74 9.69
C PHE A 26 -7.93 15.26 9.65
N VAL A 27 -7.52 15.92 8.57
CA VAL A 27 -7.63 17.38 8.42
C VAL A 27 -8.73 17.67 7.40
N PRO A 28 -9.73 18.52 7.70
CA PRO A 28 -10.79 18.83 6.74
C PRO A 28 -10.22 19.37 5.42
N ASN A 29 -10.48 18.65 4.33
CA ASN A 29 -10.05 19.01 2.98
C ASN A 29 -10.96 18.31 1.93
N PRO A 30 -10.99 18.77 0.67
CA PRO A 30 -11.87 18.19 -0.35
C PRO A 30 -11.32 16.89 -0.98
N LEU A 31 -10.07 16.51 -0.70
CA LEU A 31 -9.39 15.40 -1.37
C LEU A 31 -9.55 14.07 -0.64
N VAL A 32 -9.29 14.03 0.67
CA VAL A 32 -9.31 12.79 1.49
C VAL A 32 -9.95 13.06 2.85
N GLY A 33 -10.77 12.12 3.34
CA GLY A 33 -11.35 12.16 4.68
C GLY A 33 -12.75 12.77 4.74
N GLY A 34 -13.60 12.21 5.59
CA GLY A 34 -15.01 12.57 5.67
C GLY A 34 -15.83 12.08 4.46
N ALA A 35 -17.15 12.10 4.59
CA ALA A 35 -18.05 11.51 3.58
C ALA A 35 -18.11 12.27 2.24
N ASN A 36 -17.72 13.56 2.23
CA ASN A 36 -17.85 14.43 1.06
C ASN A 36 -16.54 14.64 0.26
N ALA A 37 -15.43 14.04 0.70
CA ALA A 37 -14.16 14.14 -0.01
C ALA A 37 -14.10 13.19 -1.22
N LEU A 38 -13.20 13.49 -2.17
CA LEU A 38 -12.97 12.65 -3.35
C LEU A 38 -12.58 11.21 -2.97
N LEU A 39 -11.69 11.08 -2.00
CA LEU A 39 -11.30 9.83 -1.35
C LEU A 39 -11.92 9.80 0.05
N ALA A 40 -13.22 9.49 0.08
CA ALA A 40 -13.99 9.47 1.31
C ALA A 40 -13.50 8.34 2.24
N THR A 41 -12.97 8.71 3.39
CA THR A 41 -12.41 7.82 4.40
C THR A 41 -12.85 8.27 5.80
N ASP A 42 -12.85 7.35 6.75
CA ASP A 42 -13.09 7.65 8.16
C ASP A 42 -11.80 7.52 8.99
N THR A 43 -11.93 7.74 10.30
CA THR A 43 -10.83 7.60 11.26
C THR A 43 -10.11 6.26 11.14
N LEU A 44 -10.85 5.15 11.06
CA LEU A 44 -10.25 3.82 11.05
C LEU A 44 -9.53 3.54 9.72
N HIS A 45 -10.12 3.89 8.59
CA HIS A 45 -9.50 3.76 7.28
C HIS A 45 -8.21 4.60 7.19
N ASN A 46 -8.22 5.81 7.75
CA ASN A 46 -7.01 6.64 7.83
C ASN A 46 -5.91 6.01 8.70
N ILE A 47 -6.27 5.41 9.84
CA ILE A 47 -5.31 4.65 10.67
C ILE A 47 -4.73 3.47 9.89
N VAL A 48 -5.55 2.75 9.13
CA VAL A 48 -5.08 1.65 8.28
C VAL A 48 -4.09 2.15 7.23
N HIS A 49 -4.37 3.27 6.54
CA HIS A 49 -3.42 3.90 5.62
C HIS A 49 -2.10 4.30 6.30
N LEU A 50 -2.15 4.87 7.50
CA LEU A 50 -0.94 5.18 8.27
C LEU A 50 -0.15 3.91 8.60
N GLY A 51 -0.82 2.87 9.10
CA GLY A 51 -0.19 1.61 9.49
C GLY A 51 0.48 0.90 8.31
N THR A 52 -0.24 0.76 7.19
CA THR A 52 0.33 0.15 5.98
C THR A 52 1.40 1.03 5.33
N GLY A 53 1.25 2.36 5.40
CA GLY A 53 2.27 3.31 4.94
C GLY A 53 3.58 3.18 5.74
N LEU A 54 3.50 3.13 7.06
CA LEU A 54 4.66 2.91 7.92
C LEU A 54 5.29 1.53 7.70
N LEU A 55 4.48 0.49 7.48
CA LEU A 55 4.99 -0.84 7.09
C LEU A 55 5.75 -0.78 5.77
N ALA A 56 5.23 -0.07 4.76
CA ALA A 56 5.91 0.10 3.49
C ALA A 56 7.26 0.83 3.65
N LEU A 57 7.31 1.89 4.46
CA LEU A 57 8.56 2.58 4.79
C LEU A 57 9.54 1.69 5.56
N TYR A 58 9.05 0.85 6.47
CA TYR A 58 9.88 -0.14 7.15
C TYR A 58 10.48 -1.15 6.15
N ILE A 59 9.70 -1.63 5.17
CA ILE A 59 10.24 -2.51 4.12
C ILE A 59 11.31 -1.77 3.29
N ALA A 60 11.11 -0.48 2.99
CA ALA A 60 12.06 0.32 2.20
C ALA A 60 13.39 0.60 2.93
N PHE A 61 13.33 0.90 4.24
CA PHE A 61 14.48 1.42 4.98
C PHE A 61 15.00 0.50 6.09
N GLY A 62 14.15 -0.38 6.62
CA GLY A 62 14.48 -1.33 7.68
C GLY A 62 14.89 -2.73 7.18
N LEU A 63 14.53 -3.09 5.94
CA LEU A 63 14.90 -4.37 5.32
C LEU A 63 15.91 -4.18 4.19
N THR A 64 16.68 -5.23 3.91
CA THR A 64 17.66 -5.27 2.81
C THR A 64 17.69 -6.63 2.13
N GLY A 65 18.29 -6.69 0.94
CA GLY A 65 18.50 -7.94 0.20
C GLY A 65 17.20 -8.71 -0.07
N GLU A 66 17.24 -10.02 0.15
CA GLU A 66 16.10 -10.91 -0.09
C GLU A 66 14.91 -10.58 0.83
N ASN A 67 15.16 -10.17 2.08
CA ASN A 67 14.08 -9.79 3.01
C ASN A 67 13.31 -8.58 2.52
N GLN A 68 13.98 -7.60 1.89
CA GLN A 68 13.30 -6.45 1.28
C GLN A 68 12.44 -6.88 0.10
N VAL A 69 12.95 -7.74 -0.78
CA VAL A 69 12.19 -8.27 -1.92
C VAL A 69 10.97 -9.07 -1.46
N ASN A 70 11.16 -9.96 -0.49
CA ASN A 70 10.09 -10.77 0.10
C ASN A 70 9.07 -9.88 0.82
N GLY A 71 9.52 -8.82 1.51
CA GLY A 71 8.66 -7.81 2.12
C GLY A 71 7.81 -7.07 1.08
N THR A 72 8.38 -6.66 -0.06
CA THR A 72 7.63 -6.02 -1.15
C THR A 72 6.57 -6.95 -1.76
N ILE A 73 6.90 -8.24 -1.96
CA ILE A 73 5.92 -9.24 -2.42
C ILE A 73 4.82 -9.42 -1.37
N GLY A 74 5.19 -9.59 -0.10
CA GLY A 74 4.26 -9.76 1.01
C GLY A 74 3.31 -8.57 1.17
N PHE A 75 3.81 -7.34 0.98
CA PHE A 75 2.99 -6.14 0.95
C PHE A 75 1.99 -6.14 -0.21
N GLY A 76 2.41 -6.60 -1.39
CA GLY A 76 1.51 -6.80 -2.53
C GLY A 76 0.39 -7.79 -2.21
N VAL A 77 0.72 -8.93 -1.60
CA VAL A 77 -0.27 -9.94 -1.16
C VAL A 77 -1.23 -9.34 -0.12
N LEU A 78 -0.71 -8.58 0.86
CA LEU A 78 -1.53 -7.88 1.84
C LEU A 78 -2.55 -6.96 1.16
N TYR A 79 -2.13 -6.20 0.14
CA TYR A 79 -3.04 -5.32 -0.60
C TYR A 79 -4.04 -6.07 -1.49
N VAL A 80 -3.71 -7.26 -2.00
CA VAL A 80 -4.72 -8.15 -2.63
C VAL A 80 -5.79 -8.51 -1.61
N VAL A 81 -5.39 -8.92 -0.40
CA VAL A 81 -6.35 -9.29 0.66
C VAL A 81 -7.22 -8.11 1.06
N ILE A 82 -6.61 -6.93 1.29
CA ILE A 82 -7.35 -5.70 1.62
C ILE A 82 -8.32 -5.35 0.50
N PHE A 83 -7.86 -5.34 -0.75
CA PHE A 83 -8.70 -5.06 -1.92
C PHE A 83 -9.90 -6.00 -1.99
N LEU A 84 -9.69 -7.32 -1.89
CA LEU A 84 -10.77 -8.30 -1.93
C LEU A 84 -11.74 -8.13 -0.75
N ALA A 85 -11.23 -7.84 0.45
CA ALA A 85 -12.07 -7.61 1.62
C ALA A 85 -12.99 -6.38 1.43
N VAL A 86 -12.44 -5.25 0.95
CA VAL A 86 -13.23 -4.03 0.70
C VAL A 86 -14.06 -4.09 -0.59
N LEU A 87 -13.74 -5.00 -1.51
CA LEU A 87 -14.57 -5.27 -2.68
C LEU A 87 -15.82 -6.07 -2.30
N VAL A 88 -15.67 -7.08 -1.44
CA VAL A 88 -16.78 -7.88 -0.90
C VAL A 88 -17.63 -7.07 0.08
N SER A 89 -16.98 -6.26 0.92
CA SER A 89 -17.66 -5.38 1.87
C SER A 89 -17.02 -4.00 1.86
N PRO A 90 -17.58 -3.01 1.14
CA PRO A 90 -17.01 -1.67 1.06
C PRO A 90 -16.84 -0.97 2.41
N THR A 91 -17.65 -1.31 3.41
CA THR A 91 -17.53 -0.82 4.79
C THR A 91 -16.68 -1.73 5.68
N LEU A 92 -15.94 -2.69 5.10
CA LEU A 92 -15.16 -3.71 5.78
C LEU A 92 -15.94 -4.39 6.92
N PHE A 93 -17.09 -4.96 6.58
CA PHE A 93 -18.02 -5.63 7.50
C PHE A 93 -18.55 -4.72 8.62
N GLY A 94 -18.70 -3.43 8.32
CA GLY A 94 -19.21 -2.41 9.25
C GLY A 94 -18.14 -1.73 10.09
N LEU A 95 -16.85 -2.05 9.90
CA LEU A 95 -15.75 -1.38 10.58
C LEU A 95 -15.55 0.06 10.07
N PHE A 96 -15.75 0.31 8.77
CA PHE A 96 -15.71 1.64 8.19
C PHE A 96 -17.09 2.29 8.18
N GLN A 97 -17.15 3.54 8.62
CA GLN A 97 -18.32 4.42 8.58
C GLN A 97 -18.61 4.97 7.18
N VAL A 98 -17.59 4.96 6.31
CA VAL A 98 -17.67 5.41 4.92
C VAL A 98 -17.22 4.27 4.01
N PRO A 99 -17.97 3.92 2.95
CA PRO A 99 -17.61 2.82 2.08
C PRO A 99 -16.38 3.15 1.24
N ALA A 100 -15.51 2.15 1.03
CA ALA A 100 -14.45 2.21 0.03
C ALA A 100 -15.07 2.40 -1.36
N SER A 101 -14.87 3.60 -1.91
CA SER A 101 -15.39 3.99 -3.22
C SER A 101 -14.57 3.38 -4.36
N ALA A 102 -15.09 3.47 -5.60
CA ALA A 102 -14.38 2.96 -6.78
C ALA A 102 -12.96 3.55 -6.96
N PRO A 103 -12.72 4.87 -6.74
CA PRO A 103 -11.36 5.41 -6.73
C PRO A 103 -10.44 4.75 -5.70
N LEU A 104 -10.95 4.46 -4.49
CA LEU A 104 -10.18 3.74 -3.48
C LEU A 104 -9.89 2.31 -3.92
N HIS A 105 -10.86 1.59 -4.49
CA HIS A 105 -10.63 0.24 -5.05
C HIS A 105 -9.50 0.22 -6.08
N VAL A 106 -9.47 1.22 -6.99
CA VAL A 106 -8.39 1.37 -7.99
C VAL A 106 -7.03 1.54 -7.32
N ILE A 107 -6.94 2.36 -6.26
CA ILE A 107 -5.69 2.57 -5.52
C ILE A 107 -5.23 1.28 -4.84
N HIS A 108 -6.15 0.54 -4.21
CA HIS A 108 -5.82 -0.71 -3.52
C HIS A 108 -5.31 -1.78 -4.49
N VAL A 109 -5.99 -1.96 -5.64
CA VAL A 109 -5.53 -2.92 -6.65
C VAL A 109 -4.23 -2.47 -7.31
N ALA A 110 -4.02 -1.17 -7.53
CA ALA A 110 -2.75 -0.65 -8.04
C ALA A 110 -1.60 -0.94 -7.07
N LEU A 111 -1.78 -0.71 -5.77
CA LEU A 111 -0.78 -1.05 -4.75
C LEU A 111 -0.48 -2.54 -4.72
N ALA A 112 -1.50 -3.40 -4.85
CA ALA A 112 -1.34 -4.85 -4.94
C ALA A 112 -0.50 -5.25 -6.16
N VAL A 113 -0.95 -4.86 -7.37
CA VAL A 113 -0.35 -5.28 -8.64
C VAL A 113 1.08 -4.76 -8.77
N VAL A 114 1.31 -3.47 -8.51
CA VAL A 114 2.64 -2.88 -8.68
C VAL A 114 3.63 -3.45 -7.67
N SER A 115 3.22 -3.67 -6.41
CA SER A 115 4.11 -4.28 -5.41
C SER A 115 4.49 -5.71 -5.78
N LEU A 116 3.52 -6.53 -6.22
CA LEU A 116 3.81 -7.89 -6.69
C LEU A 116 4.73 -7.87 -7.91
N ALA A 117 4.43 -7.04 -8.91
CA ALA A 117 5.25 -6.92 -10.11
C ALA A 117 6.70 -6.51 -9.79
N VAL A 118 6.88 -5.43 -9.01
CA VAL A 118 8.21 -4.95 -8.59
C VAL A 118 8.95 -6.01 -7.78
N GLY A 119 8.26 -6.67 -6.85
CA GLY A 119 8.83 -7.73 -6.01
C GLY A 119 9.32 -8.93 -6.84
N TYR A 120 8.49 -9.46 -7.73
CA TYR A 120 8.89 -10.59 -8.58
C TYR A 120 9.96 -10.20 -9.62
N MET A 121 9.91 -8.99 -10.17
CA MET A 121 10.98 -8.48 -11.06
C MET A 121 12.32 -8.37 -10.33
N ALA A 122 12.32 -7.88 -9.09
CA ALA A 122 13.54 -7.80 -8.28
C ALA A 122 14.10 -9.19 -7.95
N ARG A 123 13.22 -10.15 -7.63
CA ARG A 123 13.59 -11.55 -7.39
C ARG A 123 14.22 -12.20 -8.64
N GLY A 124 13.62 -12.05 -9.81
CA GLY A 124 14.12 -12.64 -11.05
C GLY A 124 15.51 -12.14 -11.44
N ARG A 125 15.81 -10.86 -11.20
CA ARG A 125 17.16 -10.31 -11.43
C ARG A 125 18.19 -10.94 -10.50
N ALA A 126 17.86 -11.12 -9.22
CA ALA A 126 18.76 -11.74 -8.26
C ALA A 126 19.13 -13.17 -8.66
N THR A 127 18.18 -13.96 -9.18
CA THR A 127 18.45 -15.32 -9.66
C THR A 127 19.32 -15.35 -10.91
N SER A 128 19.13 -14.41 -11.86
CA SER A 128 19.94 -14.36 -13.09
C SER A 128 21.41 -14.05 -12.86
N TYR A 129 21.77 -13.37 -11.77
CA TYR A 129 23.17 -13.06 -11.44
C TYR A 129 23.88 -14.16 -10.65
N ALA A 130 23.13 -15.15 -10.14
CA ALA A 130 23.66 -16.26 -9.35
C ALA A 130 23.90 -17.54 -10.17
N ALA A 131 23.41 -17.58 -11.42
CA ALA A 131 23.62 -18.67 -12.39
C ALA A 131 24.80 -18.35 -13.31
#